data_AF-Q0WAC0-F1
#
_entry.id   AF-Q0WAC0-F1
#
_cell.length_a   1.000
_cell.length_b   1.000
_cell.length_c   1.000
_cell.angle_alpha   90.00
_cell.angle_beta   90.00
_cell.angle_gamma   90.00
#
_symmetry.space_group_name_H-M   'P 1'
#
loop_
_entity.id
_entity.type
_entity.pdbx_description
1 polymer ?
#
loop_
_entity_poly.entity_id
_entity_poly.type
_entity_poly.pdbx_seq_one_letter_code
_entity_poly.pdbx_strand_id
1 'polypeptide(L)'
;MFQQLKPMPYGYAYDKNPESKKITRQECVRILFNEFRHESRSFAFYGPYKHLIEKMIDHMQNGNGTPFRDLSLDAALKEQILSDYTEKNSTRLLLRKVLNENIDWRNKLYPAEKKDDIRKFILDGRLPKFDRFQDNFNGMGITVHDTWATDITIKSLQIDNDRYRAMVHYKIQDHFGLDNNDIKNTKFNRFHFFRIWFVLQRFNQFGFKPFMTNMEATIEITGGRNESKK
;
A
#
# COMPACT_ATOMS: atom_id res chain seq x y z
N MET A 1 30.09 -10.80 -16.74
CA MET A 1 30.41 -9.38 -16.97
C MET A 1 29.27 -8.78 -17.78
N PHE A 2 28.85 -7.56 -17.49
CA PHE A 2 27.74 -6.89 -18.18
C PHE A 2 28.27 -5.88 -19.19
N GLN A 3 27.46 -5.51 -20.18
CA GLN A 3 27.79 -4.47 -21.15
C GLN A 3 26.82 -3.31 -20.98
N GLN A 4 27.37 -2.11 -20.79
CA GLN A 4 26.61 -0.87 -20.82
C GLN A 4 26.78 -0.24 -22.20
N LEU A 5 25.67 -0.05 -22.90
CA LEU A 5 25.68 0.70 -24.16
C LEU A 5 25.92 2.18 -23.88
N LYS A 6 26.74 2.85 -24.69
CA LYS A 6 26.93 4.29 -24.57
C LYS A 6 25.69 5.03 -25.08
N PRO A 7 25.17 6.04 -24.34
CA PRO A 7 24.05 6.83 -24.80
C PRO A 7 24.46 7.63 -26.05
N MET A 8 23.56 7.70 -27.03
CA MET A 8 23.78 8.39 -28.30
C MET A 8 22.79 9.55 -28.47
N PRO A 9 23.15 10.61 -29.24
CA PRO A 9 22.31 11.79 -29.44
C PRO A 9 20.94 11.49 -30.07
N TYR A 10 20.78 10.36 -30.78
CA TYR A 10 19.53 9.97 -31.46
C TYR A 10 18.95 8.60 -31.00
N GLY A 11 19.39 8.09 -29.84
CA GLY A 11 18.91 6.84 -29.26
C GLY A 11 19.55 5.55 -29.84
N TYR A 12 19.21 4.40 -29.25
CA TYR A 12 19.84 3.10 -29.54
C TYR A 12 19.35 2.40 -30.83
N ALA A 13 18.31 2.91 -31.49
CA ALA A 13 17.59 2.19 -32.56
C ALA A 13 18.25 2.25 -33.95
N TYR A 14 19.25 3.12 -34.15
CA TYR A 14 19.80 3.43 -35.49
C TYR A 14 21.19 2.83 -35.77
N ASP A 15 21.80 2.16 -34.79
CA ASP A 15 23.12 1.56 -34.95
C ASP A 15 23.04 0.04 -34.85
N LYS A 16 23.59 -0.63 -35.87
CA LYS A 16 23.67 -2.10 -35.91
C LYS A 16 24.75 -2.63 -34.97
N ASN A 17 25.66 -1.79 -34.47
CA ASN A 17 26.76 -2.18 -33.59
C ASN A 17 27.08 -1.08 -32.54
N PRO A 18 26.16 -0.82 -31.59
CA PRO A 18 26.35 0.23 -30.60
C PRO A 18 27.59 0.00 -29.73
N GLU A 19 28.38 1.05 -29.51
CA GLU A 19 29.54 0.99 -28.63
C GLU A 19 29.13 0.60 -27.20
N SER A 20 29.87 -0.35 -26.62
CA SER A 20 29.62 -0.82 -25.27
C SER A 20 30.87 -0.79 -24.39
N LYS A 21 30.66 -0.56 -23.10
CA LYS A 21 31.68 -0.67 -22.06
C LYS A 21 31.39 -1.89 -21.19
N LYS A 22 32.40 -2.72 -20.94
CA LYS A 22 32.29 -3.80 -19.94
C LYS A 22 32.20 -3.19 -18.55
N ILE A 23 31.20 -3.62 -17.79
CA ILE A 23 30.99 -3.19 -16.40
C ILE A 23 30.85 -4.40 -15.47
N THR A 24 31.16 -4.17 -14.20
CA THR A 24 31.00 -5.18 -13.14
C THR A 24 29.51 -5.39 -12.84
N ARG A 25 29.21 -6.51 -12.16
CA ARG A 25 27.86 -6.79 -11.67
C ARG A 25 27.36 -5.69 -10.72
N GLN A 26 28.21 -5.26 -9.80
CA GLN A 26 27.89 -4.21 -8.81
C GLN A 26 27.56 -2.88 -9.49
N GLU A 27 28.34 -2.53 -10.52
CA GLU A 27 28.11 -1.31 -11.29
C GLU A 27 26.79 -1.37 -12.06
N CYS A 28 26.47 -2.53 -12.67
CA CYS A 28 25.20 -2.73 -13.36
C CYS A 28 24.01 -2.60 -12.40
N VAL A 29 24.08 -3.23 -11.23
CA VAL A 29 23.06 -3.12 -10.17
C VAL A 29 22.88 -1.66 -9.73
N ARG A 30 23.99 -0.93 -9.50
CA ARG A 30 23.96 0.49 -9.11
C ARG A 30 23.23 1.34 -10.15
N ILE A 31 23.54 1.14 -11.43
CA ILE A 31 22.85 1.84 -12.53
C ILE A 31 21.36 1.49 -12.52
N LEU A 32 21.00 0.20 -12.48
CA LEU A 32 19.60 -0.23 -12.50
C LEU A 32 18.79 0.34 -11.33
N PHE A 33 19.33 0.37 -10.11
CA PHE A 33 18.63 0.97 -8.98
C PHE A 33 18.52 2.50 -9.10
N ASN A 34 19.50 3.18 -9.68
CA ASN A 34 19.40 4.62 -9.94
C ASN A 34 18.29 4.92 -10.95
N GLU A 35 18.22 4.16 -12.04
CA GLU A 35 17.14 4.24 -13.02
C GLU A 35 15.79 3.88 -12.38
N PHE A 36 15.75 2.85 -11.51
CA PHE A 36 14.52 2.43 -10.84
C PHE A 36 13.91 3.56 -10.01
N ARG A 37 14.72 4.28 -9.22
CA ARG A 37 14.27 5.48 -8.49
C ARG A 37 13.90 6.63 -9.40
N HIS A 38 14.65 6.84 -10.48
CA HIS A 38 14.34 7.92 -11.42
C HIS A 38 12.96 7.71 -12.05
N GLU A 39 12.70 6.50 -12.55
CA GLU A 39 11.45 6.10 -13.19
C GLU A 39 10.27 6.09 -12.20
N SER A 40 10.51 5.81 -10.92
CA SER A 40 9.45 5.78 -9.89
C SER A 40 8.76 7.12 -9.68
N ARG A 41 9.45 8.23 -9.96
CA ARG A 41 8.95 9.59 -9.74
C ARG A 41 7.70 9.91 -10.54
N SER A 42 7.53 9.29 -11.71
CA SER A 42 6.34 9.43 -12.56
C SER A 42 5.06 8.90 -11.87
N PHE A 43 5.20 7.99 -10.90
CA PHE A 43 4.10 7.43 -10.13
C PHE A 43 3.91 8.10 -8.76
N ALA A 44 4.82 9.01 -8.38
CA ALA A 44 4.86 9.69 -7.10
C ALA A 44 5.14 11.19 -7.32
N PHE A 45 4.28 11.83 -8.11
CA PHE A 45 4.47 13.21 -8.57
C PHE A 45 4.12 14.25 -7.48
N TYR A 46 3.09 13.97 -6.66
CA TYR A 46 2.58 14.91 -5.66
C TYR A 46 2.19 14.22 -4.36
N GLY A 47 1.77 15.03 -3.38
CA GLY A 47 1.26 14.53 -2.10
C GLY A 47 2.33 14.32 -1.04
N PRO A 48 1.91 14.16 0.23
CA PRO A 48 2.82 14.08 1.37
C PRO A 48 3.59 12.78 1.43
N TYR A 49 3.19 11.75 0.67
CA TYR A 49 3.75 10.40 0.72
C TYR A 49 4.62 10.01 -0.47
N LYS A 50 4.87 10.95 -1.40
CA LYS A 50 5.61 10.68 -2.63
C LYS A 50 7.03 10.12 -2.42
N HIS A 51 7.65 10.43 -1.29
CA HIS A 51 9.00 9.95 -0.94
C HIS A 51 9.02 8.46 -0.56
N LEU A 52 7.86 7.84 -0.26
CA LEU A 52 7.81 6.45 0.19
C LEU A 52 8.35 5.48 -0.85
N ILE A 53 8.08 5.70 -2.14
CA ILE A 53 8.53 4.78 -3.18
C ILE A 53 10.06 4.75 -3.26
N GLU A 54 10.73 5.90 -3.19
CA GLU A 54 12.20 5.94 -3.20
C GLU A 54 12.78 5.25 -1.95
N LYS A 55 12.19 5.48 -0.76
CA LYS A 55 12.59 4.76 0.47
C LYS A 55 12.42 3.24 0.36
N MET A 56 11.35 2.78 -0.26
CA MET A 56 11.09 1.36 -0.45
C MET A 56 12.02 0.73 -1.48
N ILE A 57 12.41 1.49 -2.52
CA ILE A 57 13.45 1.07 -3.47
C ILE A 57 14.81 0.98 -2.76
N ASP A 58 15.16 1.94 -1.90
CA ASP A 58 16.37 1.89 -1.08
C ASP A 58 16.37 0.66 -0.16
N HIS A 59 15.22 0.35 0.41
CA HIS A 59 15.05 -0.85 1.23
C HIS A 59 15.13 -2.14 0.40
N MET A 60 14.63 -2.17 -0.84
CA MET A 60 14.84 -3.30 -1.75
C MET A 60 16.33 -3.53 -2.02
N GLN A 61 17.09 -2.45 -2.21
CA GLN A 61 18.52 -2.53 -2.51
C GLN A 61 19.34 -3.02 -1.32
N ASN A 62 19.01 -2.59 -0.10
CA ASN A 62 19.88 -2.74 1.07
C ASN A 62 19.30 -3.64 2.19
N GLY A 63 17.98 -3.82 2.23
CA GLY A 63 17.24 -4.46 3.31
C GLY A 63 17.14 -5.99 3.21
N ASN A 64 17.64 -6.61 2.13
CA ASN A 64 17.70 -8.07 1.94
C ASN A 64 16.37 -8.82 2.23
N GLY A 65 15.24 -8.24 1.82
CA GLY A 65 13.91 -8.85 1.98
C GLY A 65 13.33 -8.78 3.40
N THR A 66 13.98 -8.06 4.33
CA THR A 66 13.41 -7.82 5.66
C THR A 66 12.14 -6.96 5.55
N PRO A 67 11.16 -7.11 6.46
CA PRO A 67 9.95 -6.30 6.40
C PRO A 67 10.23 -4.80 6.52
N PHE A 68 9.50 -3.99 5.77
CA PHE A 68 9.57 -2.53 5.77
C PHE A 68 8.45 -1.93 6.64
N ARG A 69 8.78 -0.85 7.35
CA ARG A 69 7.86 -0.03 8.16
C ARG A 69 8.31 1.43 8.07
N ASP A 70 7.36 2.35 7.95
CA ASP A 70 7.62 3.80 7.99
C ASP A 70 6.38 4.51 8.54
N LEU A 71 6.57 5.53 9.38
CA LEU A 71 5.47 6.31 9.97
C LEU A 71 4.60 6.99 8.91
N SER A 72 5.16 7.25 7.72
CA SER A 72 4.41 7.82 6.59
C SER A 72 3.40 6.82 6.03
N LEU A 73 3.66 5.50 6.11
CA LEU A 73 2.68 4.47 5.74
C LEU A 73 1.53 4.43 6.76
N ASP A 74 1.84 4.53 8.05
CA ASP A 74 0.84 4.58 9.12
C ASP A 74 -0.06 5.82 8.97
N ALA A 75 0.53 6.98 8.65
CA ALA A 75 -0.19 8.22 8.36
C ALA A 75 -1.08 8.09 7.12
N ALA A 76 -0.54 7.55 6.01
CA ALA A 76 -1.29 7.32 4.78
C ALA A 76 -2.48 6.37 5.00
N LEU A 77 -2.29 5.29 5.75
CA LEU A 77 -3.36 4.37 6.13
C LEU A 77 -4.44 5.08 6.94
N LYS A 78 -4.04 5.86 7.95
CA LYS A 78 -4.99 6.59 8.78
C LYS A 78 -5.80 7.58 7.95
N GLU A 79 -5.16 8.31 7.05
CA GLU A 79 -5.82 9.24 6.13
C GLU A 79 -6.78 8.52 5.20
N GLN A 80 -6.38 7.38 4.62
CA GLN A 80 -7.25 6.53 3.80
C GLN A 80 -8.55 6.19 4.53
N ILE A 81 -8.45 5.58 5.71
CA ILE A 81 -9.60 5.13 6.51
C ILE A 81 -10.55 6.29 6.86
N LEU A 82 -9.98 7.47 7.17
CA LEU A 82 -10.76 8.66 7.53
C LEU A 82 -11.40 9.31 6.30
N SER A 83 -10.74 9.26 5.14
CA SER A 83 -11.21 9.85 3.89
C SER A 83 -12.33 9.05 3.22
N ASP A 84 -12.47 7.75 3.53
CA ASP A 84 -13.55 6.94 2.96
C ASP A 84 -14.92 7.45 3.44
N TYR A 85 -15.73 7.93 2.50
CA TYR A 85 -17.00 8.63 2.76
C TYR A 85 -18.25 7.87 2.30
N THR A 86 -18.10 6.74 1.60
CA THR A 86 -19.26 5.90 1.20
C THR A 86 -19.33 4.66 2.10
N GLU A 87 -20.52 4.36 2.64
CA GLU A 87 -20.70 3.24 3.57
C GLU A 87 -20.17 1.91 3.01
N LYS A 88 -20.48 1.62 1.74
CA LYS A 88 -20.03 0.38 1.07
C LYS A 88 -18.51 0.25 0.99
N ASN A 89 -17.78 1.37 0.96
CA ASN A 89 -16.32 1.36 0.81
C ASN A 89 -15.57 1.68 2.12
N SER A 90 -16.25 1.78 3.26
CA SER A 90 -15.62 2.24 4.50
C SER A 90 -15.90 1.30 5.66
N THR A 91 -14.89 0.51 6.05
CA THR A 91 -14.94 -0.28 7.28
C THR A 91 -15.25 0.59 8.50
N ARG A 92 -14.78 1.84 8.53
CA ARG A 92 -15.08 2.81 9.59
C ARG A 92 -16.57 3.13 9.67
N LEU A 93 -17.22 3.42 8.54
CA LEU A 93 -18.65 3.72 8.51
C LEU A 93 -19.50 2.49 8.82
N LEU A 94 -19.10 1.32 8.31
CA LEU A 94 -19.76 0.04 8.61
C LEU A 94 -19.69 -0.31 10.10
N LEU A 95 -18.51 -0.12 10.72
CA LEU A 95 -18.35 -0.28 12.16
C LEU A 95 -19.22 0.70 12.94
N ARG A 96 -19.27 1.97 12.51
CA ARG A 96 -20.14 2.97 13.15
C ARG A 96 -21.61 2.55 13.09
N LYS A 97 -22.05 2.03 11.94
CA LYS A 97 -23.41 1.54 11.71
C LYS A 97 -23.76 0.34 12.59
N VAL A 98 -22.95 -0.71 12.55
CA VAL A 98 -23.20 -1.95 13.32
C VAL A 98 -23.15 -1.72 14.82
N LEU A 99 -22.30 -0.79 15.30
CA LEU A 99 -22.26 -0.38 16.70
C LEU A 99 -23.54 0.38 17.08
N ASN A 100 -23.94 1.39 16.30
CA ASN A 100 -25.17 2.13 16.55
C ASN A 100 -26.43 1.24 16.59
N GLU A 101 -26.51 0.26 15.69
CA GLU A 101 -27.67 -0.64 15.54
C GLU A 101 -27.77 -1.69 16.65
N ASN A 102 -26.63 -2.16 17.18
CA ASN A 102 -26.61 -3.32 18.08
C ASN A 102 -26.23 -3.01 19.54
N ILE A 103 -25.78 -1.79 19.86
CA ILE A 103 -25.53 -1.40 21.26
C ILE A 103 -26.84 -1.48 22.06
N ASP A 104 -26.79 -2.20 23.19
CA ASP A 104 -27.83 -2.12 24.21
C ASP A 104 -27.62 -0.84 25.03
N TRP A 105 -28.32 0.21 24.62
CA TRP A 105 -28.25 1.52 25.25
C TRP A 105 -28.78 1.52 26.69
N ARG A 106 -29.64 0.57 27.08
CA ARG A 106 -30.16 0.49 28.46
C ARG A 106 -29.13 -0.11 29.40
N ASN A 107 -28.49 -1.19 28.98
CA ASN A 107 -27.48 -1.91 29.77
C ASN A 107 -26.05 -1.41 29.53
N LYS A 108 -25.85 -0.43 28.63
CA LYS A 108 -24.57 0.20 28.27
C LYS A 108 -23.50 -0.83 27.83
N LEU A 109 -23.92 -1.82 27.05
CA LEU A 109 -23.04 -2.90 26.58
C LEU A 109 -23.29 -3.26 25.13
N TYR A 110 -22.32 -3.95 24.53
CA TYR A 110 -22.49 -4.61 23.25
C TYR A 110 -22.82 -6.09 23.48
N PRO A 111 -23.99 -6.60 23.05
CA PRO A 111 -24.40 -7.96 23.35
C PRO A 111 -23.48 -9.01 22.72
N ALA A 112 -23.17 -10.09 23.45
CA ALA A 112 -22.22 -11.11 23.00
C ALA A 112 -22.72 -11.88 21.78
N GLU A 113 -24.03 -12.11 21.69
CA GLU A 113 -24.72 -12.74 20.57
C GLU A 113 -24.67 -11.91 19.28
N LYS A 114 -24.35 -10.61 19.38
CA LYS A 114 -24.18 -9.69 18.25
C LYS A 114 -22.76 -9.59 17.73
N LYS A 115 -21.80 -10.27 18.38
CA LYS A 115 -20.38 -10.20 18.00
C LYS A 115 -20.13 -10.55 16.54
N ASP A 116 -20.86 -11.53 15.99
CA ASP A 116 -20.71 -11.97 14.61
C ASP A 116 -21.25 -10.95 13.59
N ASP A 117 -22.14 -10.05 13.99
CA ASP A 117 -22.62 -8.97 13.12
C ASP A 117 -21.46 -8.03 12.75
N ILE A 118 -20.54 -7.72 13.68
CA ILE A 118 -19.34 -6.93 13.38
C ILE A 118 -18.55 -7.55 12.23
N ARG A 119 -18.32 -8.87 12.29
CA ARG A 119 -17.57 -9.60 11.28
C ARG A 119 -18.30 -9.57 9.94
N LYS A 120 -19.60 -9.84 9.94
CA LYS A 120 -20.43 -9.86 8.72
C LYS A 120 -20.40 -8.51 8.01
N PHE A 121 -20.62 -7.41 8.74
CA PHE A 121 -20.62 -6.07 8.15
C PHE A 121 -19.27 -5.66 7.55
N ILE A 122 -18.16 -6.06 8.17
CA ILE A 122 -16.83 -5.81 7.60
C ILE A 122 -16.62 -6.61 6.31
N LEU A 123 -17.05 -7.88 6.28
CA LEU A 123 -16.90 -8.75 5.10
C LEU A 123 -17.80 -8.34 3.93
N ASP A 124 -18.97 -7.75 4.21
CA ASP A 124 -19.88 -7.19 3.20
C ASP A 124 -19.37 -5.84 2.63
N GLY A 125 -18.37 -5.25 3.29
CA GLY A 125 -17.76 -3.97 2.90
C GLY A 125 -16.50 -4.11 2.06
N ARG A 126 -15.79 -2.99 1.94
CA ARG A 126 -14.46 -2.93 1.32
C ARG A 126 -13.42 -2.56 2.37
N LEU A 127 -12.33 -3.32 2.40
CA LEU A 127 -11.17 -3.03 3.25
C LEU A 127 -10.40 -1.81 2.72
N PRO A 128 -9.68 -1.08 3.60
CA PRO A 128 -8.85 0.05 3.17
C PRO A 128 -7.82 -0.38 2.10
N LYS A 129 -7.83 0.31 0.96
CA LYS A 129 -6.94 0.04 -0.19
C LYS A 129 -6.61 1.33 -0.93
N PHE A 130 -5.40 1.41 -1.49
CA PHE A 130 -4.90 2.58 -2.23
C PHE A 130 -5.07 2.40 -3.75
N ASP A 131 -6.30 2.23 -4.21
CA ASP A 131 -6.62 2.03 -5.63
C ASP A 131 -7.49 3.14 -6.24
N ARG A 132 -7.56 4.30 -5.59
CA ARG A 132 -8.24 5.48 -6.14
C ARG A 132 -7.41 6.05 -7.28
N PHE A 133 -8.05 6.78 -8.18
CA PHE A 133 -7.36 7.38 -9.32
C PHE A 133 -6.15 8.25 -8.90
N GLN A 134 -6.28 8.99 -7.80
CA GLN A 134 -5.20 9.80 -7.22
C GLN A 134 -4.00 8.98 -6.73
N ASP A 135 -4.23 7.73 -6.31
CA ASP A 135 -3.19 6.86 -5.77
C ASP A 135 -2.19 6.41 -6.85
N ASN A 136 -2.56 6.51 -8.13
CA ASN A 136 -1.66 6.28 -9.26
C ASN A 136 -0.55 7.33 -9.39
N PHE A 137 -0.71 8.48 -8.73
CA PHE A 137 0.17 9.64 -8.91
C PHE A 137 0.73 10.19 -7.59
N ASN A 138 0.17 9.81 -6.43
CA ASN A 138 0.65 10.22 -5.11
C ASN A 138 1.70 9.25 -4.52
N GLY A 139 2.05 8.18 -5.25
CA GLY A 139 2.98 7.14 -4.85
C GLY A 139 2.34 5.93 -4.17
N MET A 140 1.12 6.06 -3.63
CA MET A 140 0.52 5.01 -2.79
C MET A 140 0.09 3.77 -3.57
N GLY A 141 -0.40 3.93 -4.79
CA GLY A 141 -0.81 2.78 -5.62
C GLY A 141 0.36 1.91 -6.07
N ILE A 142 1.61 2.40 -6.02
CA ILE A 142 2.82 1.62 -6.30
C ILE A 142 3.45 1.07 -5.02
N THR A 143 3.38 1.81 -3.90
CA THR A 143 3.96 1.36 -2.62
C THR A 143 3.08 0.32 -1.92
N VAL A 144 1.76 0.45 -2.07
CA VAL A 144 0.75 -0.47 -1.52
C VAL A 144 -0.30 -0.73 -2.60
N HIS A 145 -0.08 -1.76 -3.41
CA HIS A 145 -0.92 -2.04 -4.59
C HIS A 145 -2.14 -2.90 -4.24
N ASP A 146 -2.00 -3.89 -3.35
CA ASP A 146 -3.12 -4.75 -2.94
C ASP A 146 -2.91 -5.31 -1.52
N THR A 147 -3.78 -5.01 -0.57
CA THR A 147 -3.55 -5.42 0.82
C THR A 147 -3.65 -6.93 0.96
N TRP A 148 -2.52 -7.59 1.26
CA TRP A 148 -2.44 -9.04 1.42
C TRP A 148 -3.16 -9.53 2.68
N ALA A 149 -3.01 -8.79 3.77
CA ALA A 149 -3.65 -9.10 5.05
C ALA A 149 -4.10 -7.83 5.76
N THR A 150 -5.30 -7.87 6.34
CA THR A 150 -5.87 -6.80 7.15
C THR A 150 -6.43 -7.38 8.43
N ASP A 151 -5.98 -6.86 9.57
CA ASP A 151 -6.50 -7.15 10.90
C ASP A 151 -7.15 -5.88 11.47
N ILE A 152 -8.38 -6.00 11.95
CA ILE A 152 -9.17 -4.90 12.52
C ILE A 152 -9.59 -5.32 13.92
N THR A 153 -9.07 -4.60 14.91
CA THR A 153 -9.33 -4.86 16.33
C THR A 153 -10.02 -3.67 16.98
N ILE A 154 -11.20 -3.90 17.57
CA ILE A 154 -11.80 -2.92 18.50
C ILE A 154 -11.07 -3.07 19.84
N LYS A 155 -10.15 -2.14 20.13
CA LYS A 155 -9.32 -2.15 21.35
C LYS A 155 -10.12 -1.78 22.60
N SER A 156 -11.09 -0.89 22.45
CA SER A 156 -12.00 -0.52 23.53
C SER A 156 -13.32 -0.03 22.95
N LEU A 157 -14.40 -0.23 23.71
CA LEU A 157 -15.72 0.32 23.46
C LEU A 157 -16.26 0.85 24.80
N GLN A 158 -16.40 2.16 24.89
CA GLN A 158 -16.98 2.85 26.05
C GLN A 158 -18.37 3.33 25.67
N ILE A 159 -19.38 3.02 26.47
CA ILE A 159 -20.79 3.39 26.22
C ILE A 159 -21.29 4.13 27.45
N ASP A 160 -21.64 5.41 27.29
CA ASP A 160 -22.20 6.22 28.36
C ASP A 160 -22.98 7.43 27.81
N ASN A 161 -23.94 7.94 28.58
CA ASN A 161 -24.75 9.12 28.23
C ASN A 161 -25.31 9.10 26.80
N ASP A 162 -25.94 7.97 26.41
CA ASP A 162 -26.48 7.71 25.07
C ASP A 162 -25.46 7.94 23.92
N ARG A 163 -24.16 7.83 24.22
CA ARG A 163 -23.05 7.91 23.28
C ARG A 163 -22.10 6.73 23.46
N TYR A 164 -21.31 6.46 22.43
CA TYR A 164 -20.16 5.56 22.56
C TYR A 164 -18.89 6.17 21.96
N ARG A 165 -17.77 5.64 22.44
CA ARG A 165 -16.43 5.86 21.89
C ARG A 165 -15.74 4.51 21.73
N ALA A 166 -15.42 4.17 20.49
CA ALA A 166 -14.69 2.96 20.14
C ALA A 166 -13.30 3.31 19.61
N MET A 167 -12.26 2.69 20.18
CA MET A 167 -10.90 2.77 19.64
C MET A 167 -10.66 1.57 18.73
N VAL A 168 -10.51 1.81 17.43
CA VAL A 168 -10.33 0.75 16.44
C VAL A 168 -8.92 0.81 15.87
N HIS A 169 -8.21 -0.31 15.93
CA HIS A 169 -6.87 -0.48 15.44
C HIS A 169 -6.86 -1.34 14.18
N TYR A 170 -6.18 -0.84 13.16
CA TYR A 170 -5.96 -1.48 11.88
C TYR A 170 -4.50 -1.86 11.79
N LYS A 171 -4.24 -3.10 11.38
CA LYS A 171 -2.91 -3.59 11.02
C LYS A 171 -3.00 -4.20 9.63
N ILE A 172 -2.27 -3.62 8.69
CA ILE A 172 -2.29 -4.01 7.28
C ILE A 172 -0.89 -4.43 6.85
N GLN A 173 -0.84 -5.47 6.04
CA GLN A 173 0.36 -5.93 5.37
C GLN A 173 0.10 -6.01 3.86
N ASP A 174 1.10 -5.58 3.09
CA ASP A 174 1.19 -5.80 1.65
C ASP A 174 2.61 -6.32 1.33
N HIS A 175 2.85 -6.68 0.08
CA HIS A 175 4.08 -7.22 -0.45
C HIS A 175 4.62 -6.31 -1.56
N PHE A 176 5.82 -5.76 -1.35
CA PHE A 176 6.53 -5.01 -2.36
C PHE A 176 7.39 -5.95 -3.21
N GLY A 177 6.85 -6.37 -4.35
CA GLY A 177 7.55 -7.16 -5.35
C GLY A 177 6.64 -7.51 -6.53
N LEU A 178 7.25 -7.92 -7.65
CA LEU A 178 6.52 -8.31 -8.85
C LEU A 178 6.48 -9.83 -9.03
N ASP A 179 5.37 -10.30 -9.60
CA ASP A 179 5.18 -11.66 -10.07
C ASP A 179 5.32 -11.81 -11.59
N ASN A 180 5.26 -13.05 -12.07
CA ASN A 180 5.40 -13.34 -13.50
C ASN A 180 4.20 -12.89 -14.33
N ASN A 181 3.03 -12.73 -13.72
CA ASN A 181 1.81 -12.28 -14.38
C ASN A 181 1.82 -10.76 -14.56
N ASP A 182 2.41 -10.02 -13.61
CA ASP A 182 2.57 -8.56 -13.70
C ASP A 182 3.30 -8.15 -14.97
N ILE A 183 4.42 -8.80 -15.31
CA ILE A 183 5.21 -8.44 -16.49
C ILE A 183 4.63 -8.97 -17.81
N LYS A 184 3.74 -9.96 -17.77
CA LYS A 184 2.99 -10.42 -18.93
C LYS A 184 1.90 -9.43 -19.35
N ASN A 185 1.47 -8.57 -18.43
CA ASN A 185 0.52 -7.52 -18.72
C ASN A 185 1.14 -6.49 -19.69
N THR A 186 0.48 -6.27 -20.83
CA THR A 186 0.94 -5.36 -21.88
C THR A 186 1.04 -3.91 -21.44
N LYS A 187 0.29 -3.50 -20.41
CA LYS A 187 0.37 -2.15 -19.81
C LYS A 187 1.65 -2.00 -18.99
N PHE A 188 1.94 -2.96 -18.11
CA PHE A 188 3.09 -2.88 -17.20
C PHE A 188 4.43 -3.09 -17.91
N ASN A 189 4.50 -4.03 -18.87
CA ASN A 189 5.72 -4.27 -19.64
C ASN A 189 6.21 -3.03 -20.43
N ARG A 190 5.30 -2.12 -20.81
CA ARG A 190 5.68 -0.90 -21.54
C ARG A 190 6.55 0.06 -20.70
N PHE A 191 6.35 0.12 -19.39
CA PHE A 191 7.13 1.04 -18.54
C PHE A 191 8.50 0.43 -18.18
N HIS A 192 9.56 1.24 -18.27
CA HIS A 192 10.89 0.81 -17.85
C HIS A 192 10.92 0.48 -16.36
N PHE A 193 10.19 1.23 -15.54
CA PHE A 193 10.01 0.99 -14.11
C PHE A 193 9.74 -0.48 -13.76
N PHE A 194 8.67 -1.09 -14.29
CA PHE A 194 8.32 -2.48 -13.99
C PHE A 194 9.32 -3.48 -14.55
N ARG A 195 9.91 -3.20 -15.72
CA ARG A 195 10.95 -4.07 -16.31
C ARG A 195 12.21 -4.10 -15.45
N ILE A 196 12.68 -2.94 -14.99
CA ILE A 196 13.85 -2.82 -14.10
C ILE A 196 13.57 -3.54 -12.78
N TRP A 197 12.43 -3.27 -12.16
CA TRP A 197 12.01 -3.91 -10.91
C TRP A 197 12.00 -5.45 -11.05
N PHE A 198 11.37 -5.96 -12.11
CA PHE A 198 11.28 -7.39 -12.37
C PHE A 198 12.67 -8.02 -12.56
N VAL A 199 13.55 -7.37 -13.34
CA VAL A 199 14.92 -7.86 -13.58
C VAL A 199 15.73 -7.88 -12.29
N LEU A 200 15.68 -6.81 -11.48
CA LEU A 200 16.38 -6.74 -10.19
C LEU A 200 15.96 -7.90 -9.27
N GLN A 201 14.68 -8.26 -9.27
CA GLN A 201 14.14 -9.31 -8.40
C GLN A 201 14.38 -10.73 -8.94
N ARG A 202 14.14 -10.95 -10.23
CA ARG A 202 13.98 -12.30 -10.81
C ARG A 202 15.19 -12.78 -11.59
N PHE A 203 16.08 -11.89 -12.01
CA PHE A 203 17.29 -12.33 -12.71
C PHE A 203 18.23 -13.06 -11.75
N ASN A 204 18.64 -14.28 -12.11
CA ASN A 204 19.43 -15.17 -11.26
C ASN A 204 20.78 -14.56 -10.82
N GLN A 205 21.33 -13.62 -11.61
CA GLN A 205 22.55 -12.90 -11.22
C GLN A 205 22.27 -11.70 -10.32
N PHE A 206 21.03 -11.30 -10.03
CA PHE A 206 20.73 -10.19 -9.10
C PHE A 206 20.05 -10.71 -7.84
N GLY A 207 18.81 -11.21 -7.97
CA GLY A 207 18.09 -11.87 -6.89
C GLY A 207 17.75 -10.96 -5.70
N PHE A 208 17.49 -9.67 -5.93
CA PHE A 208 17.05 -8.77 -4.85
C PHE A 208 15.68 -9.23 -4.34
N LYS A 209 15.58 -9.43 -3.03
CA LYS A 209 14.38 -10.03 -2.43
C LYS A 209 13.26 -9.02 -2.33
N PRO A 210 12.03 -9.39 -2.71
CA PRO A 210 10.87 -8.60 -2.35
C PRO A 210 10.66 -8.67 -0.82
N PHE A 211 9.82 -7.80 -0.29
CA PHE A 211 9.61 -7.70 1.15
C PHE A 211 8.17 -7.35 1.50
N MET A 212 7.78 -7.65 2.74
CA MET A 212 6.49 -7.23 3.28
C MET A 212 6.54 -5.78 3.75
N THR A 213 5.54 -4.98 3.40
CA THR A 213 5.28 -3.68 4.01
C THR A 213 4.27 -3.86 5.12
N ASN A 214 4.52 -3.25 6.28
CA ASN A 214 3.56 -3.25 7.39
C ASN A 214 3.19 -1.82 7.73
N MET A 215 1.92 -1.61 7.98
CA MET A 215 1.37 -0.31 8.35
C MET A 215 0.26 -0.50 9.37
N GLU A 216 0.17 0.42 10.33
CA GLU A 216 -0.74 0.34 11.45
C GLU A 216 -1.38 1.70 11.72
N ALA A 217 -2.68 1.73 11.98
CA ALA A 217 -3.40 2.96 12.28
C ALA A 217 -4.43 2.72 13.39
N THR A 218 -4.55 3.68 14.31
CA THR A 218 -5.65 3.66 15.28
C THR A 218 -6.54 4.88 15.04
N ILE A 219 -7.84 4.63 14.92
CA ILE A 219 -8.87 5.65 14.77
C ILE A 219 -9.86 5.58 15.91
N GLU A 220 -10.52 6.71 16.14
CA GLU A 220 -11.66 6.81 17.04
C GLU A 220 -12.95 6.80 16.22
N ILE A 221 -13.91 5.99 16.65
CA ILE A 221 -15.28 5.99 16.12
C ILE A 221 -16.20 6.40 17.26
N THR A 222 -16.97 7.47 17.04
CA THR A 222 -18.00 7.94 17.95
C THR A 222 -19.37 7.82 17.31
N GLY A 223 -20.37 7.61 18.15
CA GLY A 223 -21.76 7.54 17.75
C GLY A 223 -22.69 7.82 18.91
N GLY A 224 -23.97 8.04 18.59
CA GLY A 224 -25.01 8.29 19.58
C GLY A 224 -26.34 7.67 19.16
N ARG A 225 -27.17 7.35 20.16
CA ARG A 225 -28.44 6.61 20.00
C ARG A 225 -29.40 7.22 18.97
N ASN A 226 -29.34 8.53 18.77
CA ASN A 226 -30.23 9.28 17.87
C ASN A 226 -29.55 9.83 16.61
N GLU A 227 -28.31 9.44 16.31
CA GLU A 227 -27.58 9.96 15.13
C GLU A 227 -28.00 9.31 13.81
N SER A 228 -28.60 8.11 13.84
CA SER A 228 -29.04 7.35 12.66
C SER A 228 -30.40 7.81 12.07
N LYS A 229 -30.99 8.88 12.59
CA LYS A 229 -32.30 9.42 12.16
C LYS A 229 -32.22 10.70 11.30
N LYS A 230 -31.05 11.04 10.75
CA LYS A 230 -30.88 12.18 9.83
C LYS A 230 -30.49 11.72 8.44
#